data_AF-A0A7L3ZHK3-F1
#
_entry.id   AF-A0A7L3ZHK3-F1
#
_cell.length_a   1.000
_cell.length_b   1.000
_cell.length_c   1.000
_cell.angle_alpha   90.00
_cell.angle_beta   90.00
_cell.angle_gamma   90.00
#
_symmetry.space_group_name_H-M   'P 1'
#
loop_
_entity.id
_entity.type
_entity.pdbx_description
1 polymer ?
#
loop_
_entity_poly.entity_id
_entity_poly.type
_entity_poly.pdbx_seq_one_letter_code
_entity_poly.pdbx_strand_id
1 'polypeptide(L)'
;EICKVWAATSKYIRRQLLQKRVVEIGVGTFAVVPARATVGEDKVLPVERPVFQPCRFLKKFYKLKCAKSKIADETPVVQLDFEQIATDIHFRPAIVEQCIHETLLFFAGALRDKKEVEFFFK
;
A
#
# COMPACT_ATOMS: atom_id res chain seq x y z
N GLU A 1 -12.39 -14.42 7.28
CA GLU A 1 -12.70 -13.42 6.23
C GLU A 1 -11.53 -12.50 5.89
N ILE A 2 -10.81 -11.98 6.89
CA ILE A 2 -9.66 -11.05 6.75
C ILE A 2 -8.69 -11.44 5.63
N CYS A 3 -8.19 -12.68 5.57
CA CYS A 3 -7.24 -13.09 4.53
C CYS A 3 -7.80 -12.96 3.11
N LYS A 4 -9.10 -13.26 2.91
CA LYS A 4 -9.75 -13.12 1.59
C LYS A 4 -9.94 -11.65 1.22
N VAL A 5 -10.38 -10.83 2.18
CA VAL A 5 -10.53 -9.38 2.00
C VAL A 5 -9.18 -8.74 1.68
N TRP A 6 -8.13 -9.08 2.43
CA TRP A 6 -6.80 -8.53 2.18
C TRP A 6 -6.24 -8.98 0.83
N ALA A 7 -6.43 -10.24 0.44
CA ALA A 7 -6.01 -10.71 -0.89
C ALA A 7 -6.70 -9.92 -2.03
N ALA A 8 -8.01 -9.66 -1.92
CA ALA A 8 -8.74 -8.84 -2.88
C ALA A 8 -8.30 -7.37 -2.87
N THR A 9 -8.03 -6.83 -1.69
CA THR A 9 -7.50 -5.46 -1.52
C THR A 9 -6.12 -5.32 -2.16
N SER A 10 -5.22 -6.28 -1.94
CA SER A 10 -3.90 -6.34 -2.57
C SER A 10 -4.00 -6.43 -4.10
N LYS A 11 -4.93 -7.23 -4.61
CA LYS A 11 -5.23 -7.32 -6.06
C LYS A 11 -5.75 -6.00 -6.61
N TYR A 12 -6.64 -5.31 -5.89
CA TYR A 12 -7.12 -3.99 -6.25
C TYR A 12 -5.96 -2.99 -6.32
N ILE A 13 -5.18 -2.85 -5.24
CA ILE A 13 -4.03 -1.94 -5.17
C ILE A 13 -3.07 -2.22 -6.33
N ARG A 14 -2.73 -3.49 -6.58
CA ARG A 14 -1.84 -3.87 -7.68
C ARG A 14 -2.38 -3.39 -9.05
N ARG A 15 -3.68 -3.53 -9.31
CA ARG A 15 -4.30 -3.03 -10.55
C ARG A 15 -4.17 -1.51 -10.69
N GLN A 16 -4.39 -0.77 -9.60
CA GLN A 16 -4.23 0.69 -9.58
C GLN A 16 -2.78 1.11 -9.84
N LEU A 17 -1.81 0.43 -9.22
CA LEU A 17 -0.38 0.68 -9.39
C LEU A 17 0.09 0.43 -10.83
N LEU A 18 -0.41 -0.62 -11.48
CA LEU A 18 -0.13 -0.88 -12.90
C LEU A 18 -0.63 0.24 -13.82
N GLN A 19 -1.68 0.95 -13.40
CA GLN A 19 -2.23 2.12 -14.09
C GLN A 19 -1.57 3.44 -13.63
N LYS A 20 -0.44 3.37 -12.92
CA LYS A 20 0.30 4.53 -12.41
C LYS A 20 -0.53 5.42 -11.47
N ARG A 21 -1.48 4.83 -10.74
CA ARG A 21 -2.27 5.54 -9.72
C ARG A 21 -1.67 5.32 -8.34
N VAL A 22 -1.70 6.35 -7.50
CA VAL A 22 -1.35 6.26 -6.08
C VAL A 22 -2.58 5.77 -5.33
N VAL A 23 -2.44 4.78 -4.46
CA VAL A 23 -3.57 4.25 -3.67
C VAL A 23 -3.41 4.63 -2.21
N GLU A 24 -4.33 5.42 -1.68
CA GLU A 24 -4.41 5.76 -0.26
C GLU A 24 -5.26 4.75 0.50
N ILE A 25 -4.72 4.23 1.61
CA ILE A 25 -5.34 3.21 2.45
C ILE A 25 -5.48 3.67 3.92
N GLY A 26 -5.53 4.98 4.17
CA GLY A 26 -5.64 5.59 5.50
C GLY A 26 -4.32 5.66 6.29
N VAL A 27 -3.61 4.54 6.45
CA VAL A 27 -2.29 4.50 7.12
C VAL A 27 -1.15 4.96 6.21
N GLY A 28 -1.42 5.19 4.93
CA GLY A 28 -0.42 5.63 3.98
C GLY A 28 -0.85 5.38 2.56
N THR A 29 0.13 5.48 1.66
CA THR A 29 -0.09 5.40 0.22
C THR A 29 0.83 4.37 -0.42
N PHE A 30 0.28 3.56 -1.31
CA PHE A 30 1.06 2.78 -2.26
C PHE A 30 1.26 3.58 -3.54
N ALA A 31 2.48 3.56 -4.08
CA ALA A 31 2.81 4.19 -5.35
C ALA A 31 3.88 3.39 -6.08
N VAL A 32 4.01 3.60 -7.39
CA VAL A 32 5.16 3.15 -8.16
C VAL A 32 6.07 4.34 -8.38
N VAL A 33 7.36 4.17 -8.09
CA VAL A 33 8.37 5.22 -8.29
C VAL A 33 9.49 4.75 -9.21
N PRO A 34 10.07 5.63 -10.03
CA PRO A 34 11.28 5.33 -10.78
C PRO A 34 12.43 4.94 -9.84
N ALA A 35 13.19 3.93 -10.25
CA ALA A 35 14.37 3.45 -9.56
C ALA A 35 15.42 2.97 -10.58
N ARG A 36 16.60 2.62 -10.08
CA ARG A 36 17.73 2.15 -10.87
C ARG A 36 18.17 0.79 -10.32
N ALA A 37 18.23 -0.21 -11.19
CA ALA A 37 18.74 -1.54 -10.83
C ALA A 37 20.09 -1.77 -11.51
N THR A 38 21.08 -2.24 -10.74
CA THR A 38 22.38 -2.64 -11.27
C THR A 38 22.29 -4.05 -11.84
N VAL A 39 22.76 -4.25 -13.08
CA VAL A 39 22.74 -5.53 -13.79
C VAL A 39 24.14 -5.82 -14.33
N GLY A 40 24.87 -6.74 -13.68
CA GLY A 40 26.27 -7.03 -14.01
C GLY A 40 27.23 -5.89 -13.63
N GLU A 41 28.47 -5.95 -14.11
CA GLU A 41 29.45 -4.87 -13.91
C GLU A 41 28.99 -3.61 -14.67
N ASP A 42 28.64 -2.57 -13.91
CA ASP A 42 28.38 -1.19 -14.32
C ASP A 42 27.20 -0.87 -15.26
N LYS A 43 26.33 -1.82 -15.58
CA LYS A 43 25.08 -1.49 -16.30
C LYS A 43 23.96 -1.15 -15.32
N VAL A 44 23.37 0.03 -15.49
CA VAL A 44 22.21 0.48 -14.70
C VAL A 44 20.99 0.52 -15.59
N LEU A 45 19.95 -0.23 -15.22
CA LEU A 45 18.66 -0.22 -15.91
C LEU A 45 17.66 0.67 -15.15
N PRO A 46 16.91 1.54 -15.85
CA PRO A 46 15.76 2.20 -15.27
C PRO A 46 14.69 1.14 -15.00
N VAL A 47 14.24 1.08 -13.75
CA VAL A 47 13.17 0.19 -13.32
C VAL A 47 12.14 0.98 -12.56
N GLU A 48 11.00 0.36 -12.32
CA GLU A 48 9.95 0.91 -11.49
C GLU A 48 9.75 0.01 -10.30
N ARG A 49 9.67 0.59 -9.10
CA ARG A 49 9.45 -0.18 -7.88
C ARG A 49 8.21 0.29 -7.13
N PRO A 50 7.38 -0.63 -6.62
CA PRO A 50 6.32 -0.27 -5.70
C PRO A 50 6.93 0.19 -4.38
N VAL A 51 6.34 1.22 -3.77
CA VAL A 51 6.70 1.72 -2.45
C VAL A 51 5.44 1.93 -1.62
N PHE A 52 5.54 1.63 -0.33
CA PHE A 52 4.56 2.05 0.65
C PHE A 52 5.12 3.26 1.42
N GLN A 53 4.36 4.35 1.45
CA GLN A 53 4.72 5.55 2.18
C GLN A 53 3.73 5.76 3.33
N PRO A 54 4.16 5.60 4.60
CA PRO A 54 3.30 5.89 5.73
C PRO A 54 2.86 7.35 5.76
N CYS A 55 1.63 7.59 6.22
CA CYS A 55 1.09 8.96 6.32
C CYS A 55 1.88 9.80 7.33
N ARG A 56 1.80 11.13 7.22
CA ARG A 56 2.57 12.05 8.07
C ARG A 56 2.30 11.83 9.56
N PHE A 57 1.06 11.50 9.92
CA PHE A 57 0.66 11.22 11.29
C PHE A 57 1.43 10.02 11.86
N LEU A 58 1.42 8.87 11.17
CA LEU A 58 2.12 7.66 11.63
C LEU A 58 3.63 7.86 11.70
N LYS A 59 4.23 8.55 10.72
CA LYS A 59 5.66 8.88 10.75
C LYS A 59 6.04 9.68 12.00
N LYS A 60 5.24 10.70 12.33
CA LYS A 60 5.49 11.56 13.50
C LYS A 60 5.23 10.82 14.81
N PHE A 61 4.11 10.11 14.90
CA PHE A 61 3.67 9.43 16.12
C PHE A 61 4.60 8.28 16.50
N TYR A 62 4.97 7.45 15.52
CA TYR A 62 5.85 6.29 15.73
C TYR A 62 7.34 6.58 15.47
N LYS A 63 7.72 7.84 15.20
CA LYS A 63 9.10 8.27 14.93
C LYS A 63 9.78 7.43 13.82
N LEU A 64 9.02 7.08 12.78
CA LEU A 64 9.49 6.21 11.71
C LEU A 64 10.53 6.92 10.83
N LYS A 65 11.66 6.26 10.60
CA LYS A 65 12.65 6.68 9.60
C LYS A 65 12.32 6.03 8.26
N CYS A 66 11.54 6.72 7.43
CA CYS A 66 11.21 6.24 6.08
C CYS A 66 12.14 6.86 5.04
N ALA A 67 12.60 6.04 4.08
CA ALA A 67 13.27 6.56 2.89
C ALA A 67 12.35 7.54 2.15
N LYS A 68 12.90 8.66 1.66
CA LYS A 68 12.15 9.62 0.86
C LYS A 68 11.94 9.04 -0.54
N SER A 69 10.70 8.76 -0.89
CA SER A 69 10.30 8.41 -2.25
C SER A 69 9.73 9.65 -2.92
N LYS A 70 10.21 9.99 -4.12
CA LYS A 70 9.66 11.08 -4.92
C LYS A 70 8.49 10.53 -5.74
N ILE A 71 7.29 10.58 -5.16
CA ILE A 71 6.05 10.39 -5.91
C ILE A 71 5.79 11.72 -6.63
N ALA A 72 5.50 11.69 -7.94
CA ALA A 72 5.24 12.91 -8.69
C ALA A 72 3.89 13.52 -8.25
N ASP A 73 3.87 14.83 -7.99
CA ASP A 73 2.69 15.51 -7.44
C ASP A 73 1.46 15.44 -8.38
N GLU A 74 1.68 15.25 -9.68
CA GLU A 74 0.63 15.13 -10.69
C GLU A 74 0.01 13.72 -10.77
N THR A 75 0.51 12.76 -10.00
CA THR A 75 0.04 11.37 -10.07
C THR A 75 -1.37 11.26 -9.45
N PRO A 76 -2.37 10.71 -10.17
CA PRO A 76 -3.72 10.56 -9.63
C PRO A 76 -3.74 9.72 -8.35
N VAL A 77 -4.30 10.29 -7.28
CA VAL A 77 -4.53 9.59 -6.01
C VAL A 77 -5.95 9.03 -6.00
N VAL A 78 -6.07 7.74 -5.69
CA VAL A 78 -7.34 7.03 -5.53
C VAL A 78 -7.44 6.43 -4.13
N GLN A 79 -8.65 6.37 -3.60
CA GLN A 79 -8.95 5.64 -2.36
C GLN A 79 -9.31 4.17 -2.68
N LEU A 80 -9.42 3.34 -1.65
CA LEU A 80 -9.96 1.99 -1.81
C LEU A 80 -11.44 2.04 -2.21
N ASP A 81 -11.77 1.29 -3.25
CA ASP A 81 -13.16 1.11 -3.68
C ASP A 81 -13.73 -0.15 -2.99
N PHE A 82 -14.37 0.04 -1.84
CA PHE A 82 -14.91 -1.06 -1.05
C PHE A 82 -16.03 -1.80 -1.77
N GLU A 83 -16.82 -1.12 -2.60
CA GLU A 83 -17.88 -1.73 -3.41
C GLU A 83 -17.29 -2.67 -4.47
N GLN A 84 -16.26 -2.20 -5.18
CA GLN A 84 -15.58 -3.02 -6.18
C GLN A 84 -14.89 -4.22 -5.54
N ILE A 85 -14.18 -4.01 -4.42
CA ILE A 85 -13.49 -5.09 -3.69
C ILE A 85 -14.52 -6.12 -3.19
N ALA A 86 -15.61 -5.67 -2.58
CA ALA A 86 -16.68 -6.52 -2.08
C ALA A 86 -17.34 -7.34 -3.18
N THR A 87 -17.56 -6.73 -4.35
CA THR A 87 -18.09 -7.41 -5.54
C THR A 87 -17.16 -8.53 -6.02
N ASP A 88 -15.83 -8.31 -6.07
CA ASP A 88 -14.85 -9.33 -6.54
C ASP A 88 -14.85 -10.59 -5.66
N ILE A 89 -15.20 -10.48 -4.37
CA ILE A 89 -15.22 -11.59 -3.41
C ILE A 89 -16.61 -11.95 -2.88
N HIS A 90 -17.67 -11.35 -3.43
CA HIS A 90 -19.07 -11.63 -3.10
C HIS A 90 -19.40 -11.39 -1.62
N PHE A 91 -18.79 -10.35 -1.03
CA PHE A 91 -19.04 -9.92 0.35
C PHE A 91 -19.91 -8.67 0.38
N ARG A 92 -20.43 -8.34 1.57
CA ARG A 92 -21.05 -7.03 1.79
C ARG A 92 -19.97 -5.96 1.93
N PRO A 93 -20.13 -4.77 1.33
CA PRO A 93 -19.16 -3.67 1.44
C PRO A 93 -18.78 -3.33 2.88
N ALA A 94 -19.77 -3.31 3.79
CA ALA A 94 -19.54 -3.06 5.22
C ALA A 94 -18.59 -4.09 5.88
N ILE A 95 -18.63 -5.36 5.47
CA ILE A 95 -17.72 -6.40 5.98
C ILE A 95 -16.30 -6.18 5.45
N VAL A 96 -16.18 -5.79 4.19
CA VAL A 96 -14.89 -5.46 3.56
C VAL A 96 -14.24 -4.26 4.23
N GLU A 97 -14.98 -3.17 4.39
CA GLU A 97 -14.52 -1.96 5.05
C GLU A 97 -14.06 -2.25 6.49
N GLN A 98 -14.88 -2.98 7.27
CA GLN A 98 -14.52 -3.36 8.63
C GLN A 98 -13.24 -4.20 8.67
N CYS A 99 -13.12 -5.23 7.84
CA CYS A 99 -11.93 -6.10 7.80
C CYS A 99 -10.66 -5.31 7.42
N ILE A 100 -10.77 -4.37 6.48
CA ILE A 100 -9.65 -3.50 6.09
C ILE A 100 -9.28 -2.60 7.27
N HIS A 101 -10.24 -1.92 7.88
CA HIS A 101 -9.98 -1.06 9.05
C HIS A 101 -9.30 -1.83 10.20
N GLU A 102 -9.78 -3.02 10.55
CA GLU A 102 -9.15 -3.87 11.57
C GLU A 102 -7.71 -4.26 11.21
N THR A 103 -7.46 -4.59 9.95
CA THR A 103 -6.11 -4.90 9.45
C THR A 103 -5.16 -3.70 9.59
N LEU A 104 -5.63 -2.50 9.26
CA LEU A 104 -4.85 -1.27 9.36
C LEU A 104 -4.59 -0.85 10.81
N LEU A 105 -5.57 -1.07 11.70
CA LEU A 105 -5.40 -0.89 13.14
C LEU A 105 -4.36 -1.87 13.71
N PHE A 106 -4.40 -3.14 13.28
CA PHE A 106 -3.40 -4.13 13.68
C PHE A 106 -1.99 -3.72 13.21
N PHE A 107 -1.86 -3.23 11.97
CA PHE A 107 -0.60 -2.69 11.46
C PHE A 107 -0.09 -1.52 12.32
N ALA A 108 -0.94 -0.54 12.65
CA ALA A 108 -0.55 0.57 13.52
C ALA A 108 -0.16 0.12 14.94
N GLY A 109 -0.89 -0.84 15.50
CA GLY A 109 -0.56 -1.46 16.79
C GLY A 109 0.79 -2.16 16.78
N ALA A 110 1.12 -2.89 15.72
CA ALA A 110 2.41 -3.55 15.58
C ALA A 110 3.58 -2.55 15.44
N LEU A 111 3.37 -1.41 14.76
CA LEU A 111 4.35 -0.32 14.71
C LEU A 111 4.65 0.26 16.09
N ARG A 112 3.62 0.43 16.94
CA ARG A 112 3.78 0.87 18.34
C ARG A 112 4.71 -0.07 19.11
N ASP A 113 4.52 -1.37 18.90
CA ASP A 113 5.27 -2.42 19.58
C ASP A 113 6.66 -2.67 18.94
N LYS A 114 7.06 -1.83 17.97
CA LYS A 114 8.32 -1.92 17.20
C LYS A 114 8.53 -3.26 16.51
N LYS A 115 7.44 -3.92 16.13
CA LYS A 115 7.49 -5.17 15.36
C LYS A 115 7.75 -4.86 13.89
N GLU A 116 8.52 -5.74 13.25
CA GLU A 116 8.63 -5.75 11.80
C GLU A 116 7.28 -6.16 11.19
N VAL A 117 6.82 -5.39 10.21
CA VAL A 117 5.53 -5.59 9.56
C VAL A 117 5.67 -5.37 8.06
N GLU A 118 5.02 -6.25 7.30
CA GLU A 118 5.02 -6.22 5.85
C GLU A 118 3.59 -6.34 5.31
N PHE A 119 3.31 -5.60 4.23
CA PHE A 119 2.11 -5.82 3.45
C PHE A 119 2.40 -6.85 2.36
N PHE A 120 1.84 -8.04 2.51
CA PHE A 120 1.97 -9.10 1.51
C PHE A 120 0.97 -8.92 0.38
N PHE A 121 1.49 -8.86 -0.84
CA PHE A 121 0.72 -8.92 -2.08
C PHE A 121 0.85 -10.34 -2.63
N LYS A 122 -0.24 -11.10 -2.64
CA LYS A 122 -0.33 -12.41 -3.32
C LYS A 122 -1.03 -12.25 -4.66
#